data_AF-A0A6C0JY53-F1
#
_entry.id   AF-A0A6C0JY53-F1
#
_cell.length_a   1.000
_cell.length_b   1.000
_cell.length_c   1.000
_cell.angle_alpha   90.00
_cell.angle_beta   90.00
_cell.angle_gamma   90.00
#
_symmetry.space_group_name_H-M   'P 1'
#
loop_
_entity.id
_entity.type
_entity.pdbx_description
1 polymer ?
#
loop_
_entity_poly.entity_id
_entity_poly.type
_entity_poly.pdbx_seq_one_letter_code
_entity_poly.pdbx_strand_id
1 'polypeptide(L)'
;MNAILVGTTTVVAIAASSYLFALTQLDHIKKNWSQYRCNPIYMPVAGMVGDDPFSNFTKCTMKGFHDYAGFIMDPIVQEFDVVNDTIDEIGGAMADMRSMLSSTRGGFMGIIGSVFGKLQNTMSSIQYIIIRMRTLMARIVGVMMSFVMIFYTGMETGQSVINGPIYKTFSAL
;
A
#
# COMPACT_ATOMS: atom_id res chain seq x y z
N MET A 1 28.33 97.67 5.10
CA MET A 1 27.82 96.95 3.91
C MET A 1 28.18 95.45 3.92
N ASN A 2 29.42 95.07 4.27
CA ASN A 2 29.92 93.70 4.05
C ASN A 2 29.32 92.62 4.98
N ALA A 3 28.99 92.94 6.25
CA ALA A 3 28.46 91.96 7.19
C ALA A 3 27.04 91.45 6.85
N ILE A 4 26.19 92.32 6.28
CA ILE A 4 24.81 91.97 5.88
C ILE A 4 24.81 91.11 4.60
N LEU A 5 25.74 91.39 3.68
CA LEU A 5 25.92 90.59 2.46
C LEU A 5 26.42 89.18 2.78
N VAL A 6 27.39 89.05 3.70
CA VAL A 6 27.89 87.74 4.14
C VAL A 6 26.81 86.95 4.88
N GLY A 7 26.06 87.58 5.79
CA GLY A 7 24.97 86.92 6.53
C GLY A 7 23.83 86.42 5.63
N THR A 8 23.48 87.17 4.57
CA THR A 8 22.44 86.72 3.62
C THR A 8 22.93 85.57 2.74
N THR A 9 24.19 85.62 2.26
CA THR A 9 24.75 84.52 1.45
C THR A 9 24.92 83.20 2.21
N THR A 10 25.28 83.24 3.51
CA THR A 10 25.41 82.01 4.31
C THR A 10 24.06 81.37 4.61
N VAL A 11 23.02 82.16 4.88
CA VAL A 11 21.65 81.65 5.06
C VAL A 11 21.13 81.01 3.78
N VAL A 12 21.38 81.61 2.61
CA VAL A 12 21.00 81.02 1.32
C VAL A 12 21.77 79.73 1.04
N ALA A 13 23.07 79.67 1.38
CA ALA A 13 23.87 78.46 1.21
C ALA A 13 23.39 77.30 2.11
N ILE A 14 23.00 77.60 3.36
CA ILE A 14 22.44 76.61 4.29
C ILE A 14 21.06 76.12 3.82
N ALA A 15 20.21 77.02 3.30
CA ALA A 15 18.90 76.66 2.76
C ALA A 15 19.01 75.81 1.48
N ALA A 16 19.95 76.12 0.59
CA ALA A 16 20.16 75.34 -0.64
C ALA A 16 20.74 73.95 -0.34
N SER A 17 21.67 73.84 0.62
CA SER A 17 22.27 72.56 1.00
C SER A 17 21.29 71.64 1.73
N SER A 18 20.42 72.17 2.60
CA SER A 18 19.36 71.38 3.24
C SER A 18 18.30 70.89 2.24
N TYR A 19 17.97 71.69 1.22
CA TYR A 19 17.04 71.31 0.16
C TYR A 19 17.57 70.15 -0.70
N LEU A 20 18.84 70.21 -1.11
CA LEU A 20 19.47 69.13 -1.88
C LEU A 20 19.57 67.82 -1.07
N PHE A 21 19.86 67.90 0.23
CA PHE A 21 19.90 66.74 1.11
C PHE A 21 18.51 66.10 1.31
N ALA A 22 17.44 66.92 1.37
CA ALA A 22 16.08 66.40 1.45
C ALA A 22 15.69 65.63 0.19
N LEU A 23 16.08 66.10 -1.00
CA LEU A 23 15.77 65.45 -2.27
C LEU A 23 16.50 64.10 -2.43
N THR A 24 17.76 64.00 -2.03
CA THR A 24 18.51 62.73 -2.14
C THR A 24 17.96 61.63 -1.23
N GLN A 25 17.49 62.00 -0.03
CA GLN A 25 16.84 61.06 0.90
C GLN A 25 15.48 60.59 0.38
N LEU A 26 14.70 61.48 -0.23
CA LEU A 26 13.43 61.13 -0.87
C LEU A 26 13.63 60.16 -2.03
N ASP A 27 14.67 60.35 -2.85
CA ASP A 27 15.00 59.41 -3.94
C ASP A 27 15.40 58.03 -3.42
N HIS A 28 16.10 57.96 -2.27
CA HIS A 28 16.44 56.69 -1.64
C HIS A 28 15.20 55.96 -1.11
N ILE A 29 14.25 56.69 -0.51
CA ILE A 29 12.98 56.14 -0.02
C ILE A 29 12.11 55.68 -1.19
N LYS A 30 12.08 56.45 -2.28
CA LYS A 30 11.33 56.12 -3.50
C LYS A 30 11.82 54.84 -4.17
N LYS A 31 13.14 54.58 -4.18
CA LYS A 31 13.72 53.35 -4.72
C LYS A 31 13.38 52.10 -3.89
N ASN A 32 13.26 52.23 -2.57
CA ASN A 32 13.01 51.10 -1.64
C ASN A 32 11.61 51.14 -1.01
N TRP A 33 10.65 51.76 -1.68
CA TRP A 33 9.35 52.08 -1.11
C TRP A 33 8.55 50.86 -0.62
N SER A 34 8.71 49.70 -1.27
CA SER A 34 8.03 48.44 -0.88
C SER A 34 8.37 47.96 0.53
N GLN A 35 9.57 48.26 1.03
CA GLN A 35 10.05 47.87 2.36
C GLN A 35 9.67 48.91 3.42
N TYR A 36 9.66 50.20 3.06
CA TYR A 36 9.42 51.31 4.00
C TYR A 36 7.96 51.78 4.07
N ARG A 37 7.09 51.38 3.14
CA ARG A 37 5.67 51.78 3.08
C ARG A 37 4.87 51.52 4.36
N CYS A 38 5.23 50.50 5.15
CA CYS A 38 4.55 50.17 6.40
C CYS A 38 5.26 50.71 7.65
N ASN A 39 6.34 51.48 7.49
CA ASN A 39 7.01 52.12 8.60
C ASN A 39 6.32 53.46 8.93
N PRO A 40 5.80 53.66 10.16
CA PRO A 40 5.04 54.85 10.53
C PRO A 40 5.81 56.17 10.37
N ILE A 41 7.15 56.13 10.39
CA ILE A 41 8.00 57.32 10.22
C ILE A 41 7.99 57.84 8.78
N TYR A 42 7.85 56.95 7.80
CA TYR A 42 7.93 57.28 6.36
C TYR A 42 6.55 57.30 5.67
N MET A 43 5.49 56.96 6.39
CA MET A 43 4.12 57.00 5.88
C MET A 43 3.61 58.43 5.54
N PRO A 44 3.93 59.49 6.31
CA PRO A 44 3.52 60.86 5.97
C PRO A 44 4.15 61.38 4.67
N VAL A 45 5.30 60.84 4.28
CA VAL A 45 5.99 61.21 3.04
C VAL A 45 5.53 60.38 1.83
N ALA A 46 4.55 59.48 1.99
CA ALA A 46 3.94 58.71 0.90
C ALA A 46 3.39 59.62 -0.22
N GLY A 47 2.76 60.74 0.17
CA GLY A 47 2.24 61.72 -0.78
C GLY A 47 3.32 62.39 -1.64
N MET A 48 4.57 62.45 -1.18
CA MET A 48 5.71 62.96 -1.95
C MET A 48 6.29 61.92 -2.92
N VAL A 49 6.04 60.63 -2.67
CA VAL A 49 6.55 59.51 -3.45
C VAL A 49 5.59 59.14 -4.60
N GLY A 50 4.37 59.70 -4.60
CA GLY A 50 3.35 59.49 -5.63
C GLY A 50 2.26 58.48 -5.25
N ASP A 51 2.26 58.01 -3.99
CA ASP A 51 1.21 57.17 -3.45
C ASP A 51 0.30 57.96 -2.52
N ASP A 52 -1.00 57.64 -2.57
CA ASP A 52 -1.96 58.18 -1.62
C ASP A 52 -1.69 57.65 -0.20
N PRO A 53 -1.46 58.52 0.81
CA PRO A 53 -1.21 58.12 2.20
C PRO A 53 -2.32 57.25 2.76
N PHE A 54 -3.57 57.49 2.36
CA PHE A 54 -4.73 56.74 2.83
C PHE A 54 -4.77 55.33 2.24
N SER A 55 -4.57 55.20 0.92
CA SER A 55 -4.47 53.89 0.25
C SER A 55 -3.31 53.04 0.79
N ASN A 56 -2.15 53.65 1.07
CA ASN A 56 -1.01 52.93 1.64
C ASN A 56 -1.22 52.50 3.09
N PHE A 57 -1.87 53.33 3.90
CA PHE A 57 -2.28 52.95 5.25
C PHE A 57 -3.19 51.72 5.20
N THR A 58 -4.25 51.72 4.40
CA THR A 58 -5.16 50.58 4.27
C THR A 58 -4.44 49.31 3.80
N LYS A 59 -3.53 49.41 2.82
CA LYS A 59 -2.74 48.26 2.34
C LYS A 59 -1.80 47.69 3.41
N CYS A 60 -1.17 48.54 4.22
CA CYS A 60 -0.30 48.08 5.31
C CYS A 60 -1.09 47.49 6.47
N THR A 61 -2.23 48.07 6.83
CA THR A 61 -3.13 47.50 7.83
C THR A 61 -3.64 46.13 7.37
N MET A 62 -4.06 45.99 6.11
CA MET A 62 -4.47 44.70 5.53
C MET A 62 -3.34 43.67 5.54
N LYS A 63 -2.11 44.07 5.22
CA LYS A 63 -0.95 43.18 5.30
C LYS A 63 -0.68 42.72 6.74
N GLY A 64 -0.73 43.63 7.71
CA GLY A 64 -0.57 43.28 9.12
C GLY A 64 -1.64 42.32 9.62
N PHE A 65 -2.90 42.48 9.17
CA PHE A 65 -3.97 41.52 9.44
C PHE A 65 -3.71 40.16 8.80
N HIS A 66 -3.21 40.10 7.57
CA HIS A 66 -2.85 38.84 6.92
C HIS A 66 -1.69 38.13 7.61
N ASP A 67 -0.64 38.85 8.01
CA ASP A 67 0.51 38.28 8.72
C ASP A 67 0.09 37.76 10.10
N TYR A 68 -0.82 38.47 10.79
CA TYR A 68 -1.39 38.02 12.07
C TYR A 68 -2.34 36.82 11.90
N ALA A 69 -3.15 36.81 10.85
CA ALA A 69 -4.01 35.68 10.51
C ALA A 69 -3.19 34.44 10.16
N GLY A 70 -2.05 34.60 9.47
CA GLY A 70 -1.09 33.53 9.24
C GLY A 70 -0.54 32.95 10.54
N PHE A 71 -0.06 33.80 11.45
CA PHE A 71 0.42 33.37 12.77
C PHE A 71 -0.63 32.61 13.60
N ILE A 72 -1.90 32.98 13.50
CA ILE A 72 -3.00 32.27 14.19
C ILE A 72 -3.39 30.97 13.47
N MET A 73 -3.29 30.93 12.14
CA MET A 73 -3.64 29.74 11.35
C MET A 73 -2.53 28.68 11.32
N ASP A 74 -1.26 29.05 11.45
CA ASP A 74 -0.13 28.12 11.50
C ASP A 74 -0.32 26.95 12.48
N PRO A 75 -0.71 27.16 13.77
CA PRO A 75 -0.96 26.04 14.68
C PRO A 75 -2.18 25.21 14.26
N ILE A 76 -3.19 25.81 13.64
CA ILE A 76 -4.37 25.08 13.16
C ILE A 76 -3.99 24.14 12.00
N VAL A 77 -3.15 24.61 11.08
CA VAL A 77 -2.67 23.79 9.95
C VAL A 77 -1.81 22.62 10.45
N GLN A 78 -0.97 22.84 11.47
CA GLN A 78 -0.19 21.75 12.08
C GLN A 78 -1.06 20.68 12.74
N GLU A 79 -2.17 21.06 13.38
CA GLU A 79 -3.13 20.08 13.91
C GLU A 79 -3.84 19.29 12.79
N PHE A 80 -4.08 19.91 11.63
CA PHE A 80 -4.62 19.20 10.46
C PHE A 80 -3.65 18.16 9.90
N ASP A 81 -2.34 18.38 9.97
CA ASP A 81 -1.34 17.38 9.58
C ASP A 81 -1.41 16.15 10.51
N VAL A 82 -1.57 16.35 11.82
CA VAL A 82 -1.76 15.25 12.79
C VAL A 82 -3.04 14.46 12.47
N VAL A 83 -4.11 15.15 12.07
CA VAL A 83 -5.36 14.49 11.64
C VAL A 83 -5.15 13.66 10.39
N ASN A 84 -4.42 14.18 9.40
CA ASN A 84 -4.09 13.44 8.18
C ASN A 84 -3.24 12.20 8.48
N ASP A 85 -2.21 12.33 9.32
CA ASP A 85 -1.37 11.19 9.74
C ASP A 85 -2.20 10.11 10.44
N THR A 86 -3.15 10.52 11.28
CA THR A 86 -4.07 9.59 11.95
C THR A 86 -4.97 8.87 10.95
N ILE A 87 -5.46 9.57 9.91
CA ILE A 87 -6.29 8.97 8.85
C ILE A 87 -5.47 7.97 8.04
N ASP A 88 -4.22 8.28 7.72
CA ASP A 88 -3.31 7.38 7.02
C ASP A 88 -3.00 6.14 7.85
N GLU A 89 -2.77 6.29 9.16
CA GLU A 89 -2.56 5.17 10.07
C GLU A 89 -3.80 4.26 10.15
N ILE A 90 -5.01 4.84 10.20
CA ILE A 90 -6.28 4.09 10.13
C ILE A 90 -6.40 3.35 8.78
N GLY A 91 -6.02 4.01 7.69
CA GLY A 91 -5.97 3.41 6.35
C GLY A 91 -5.02 2.21 6.30
N GLY A 92 -3.84 2.35 6.90
CA GLY A 92 -2.85 1.29 7.06
C GLY A 92 -3.40 0.11 7.87
N ALA A 93 -3.97 0.38 9.05
CA ALA A 93 -4.56 -0.66 9.90
C ALA A 93 -5.71 -1.42 9.20
N MET A 94 -6.52 -0.73 8.40
CA MET A 94 -7.56 -1.37 7.57
C MET A 94 -6.99 -2.28 6.49
N ALA A 95 -5.90 -1.87 5.84
CA ALA A 95 -5.19 -2.69 4.86
C ALA A 95 -4.56 -3.93 5.52
N ASP A 96 -3.94 -3.76 6.69
CA ASP A 96 -3.36 -4.85 7.48
C ASP A 96 -4.44 -5.83 7.94
N MET A 97 -5.59 -5.35 8.39
CA MET A 97 -6.73 -6.21 8.74
C MET A 97 -7.20 -7.05 7.55
N ARG A 98 -7.29 -6.47 6.35
CA ARG A 98 -7.61 -7.19 5.12
C ARG A 98 -6.53 -8.22 4.76
N SER A 99 -5.26 -7.87 4.91
CA SER A 99 -4.13 -8.76 4.70
C SER A 99 -4.16 -9.95 5.67
N MET A 100 -4.42 -9.70 6.95
CA MET A 100 -4.58 -10.74 7.97
C MET A 100 -5.75 -11.67 7.61
N LEU A 101 -6.91 -11.14 7.23
CA LEU A 101 -8.05 -11.95 6.78
C LEU A 101 -7.70 -12.83 5.56
N SER A 102 -6.95 -12.27 4.60
CA SER A 102 -6.49 -13.01 3.43
C SER A 102 -5.54 -14.13 3.83
N SER A 103 -4.57 -13.84 4.70
CA SER A 103 -3.62 -14.82 5.22
C SER A 103 -4.29 -15.92 6.03
N THR A 104 -5.25 -15.60 6.92
CA THR A 104 -6.03 -16.59 7.66
C THR A 104 -6.85 -17.49 6.72
N ARG A 105 -7.51 -16.91 5.71
CA ARG A 105 -8.21 -17.69 4.68
C ARG A 105 -7.27 -18.59 3.88
N GLY A 106 -6.10 -18.07 3.49
CA GLY A 106 -5.06 -18.83 2.80
C GLY A 106 -4.53 -19.99 3.64
N GLY A 107 -4.23 -19.74 4.91
CA GLY A 107 -3.79 -20.75 5.87
C GLY A 107 -4.84 -21.83 6.09
N PHE A 108 -6.11 -21.46 6.26
CA PHE A 108 -7.21 -22.41 6.39
C PHE A 108 -7.39 -23.28 5.14
N MET A 109 -7.36 -22.68 3.95
CA MET A 109 -7.38 -23.42 2.69
C MET A 109 -6.18 -24.34 2.53
N GLY A 110 -4.99 -23.92 2.99
CA GLY A 110 -3.79 -24.75 3.01
C GLY A 110 -3.95 -25.98 3.90
N ILE A 111 -4.53 -25.83 5.10
CA ILE A 111 -4.82 -26.95 6.01
C ILE A 111 -5.81 -27.91 5.35
N ILE A 112 -6.94 -27.40 4.84
CA ILE A 112 -7.94 -28.22 4.14
C ILE A 112 -7.28 -28.97 2.98
N GLY A 113 -6.54 -28.27 2.11
CA GLY A 113 -5.83 -28.88 0.99
C GLY A 113 -4.87 -29.98 1.44
N SER A 114 -4.13 -29.78 2.53
CA SER A 114 -3.22 -30.79 3.08
C SER A 114 -3.95 -32.03 3.61
N VAL A 115 -5.10 -31.86 4.27
CA VAL A 115 -5.92 -32.95 4.78
C VAL A 115 -6.54 -33.73 3.63
N PHE A 116 -7.14 -33.06 2.66
CA PHE A 116 -7.66 -33.70 1.45
C PHE A 116 -6.57 -34.40 0.65
N GLY A 117 -5.37 -33.82 0.54
CA GLY A 117 -4.22 -34.47 -0.08
C GLY A 117 -3.80 -35.76 0.63
N LYS A 118 -3.75 -35.75 1.97
CA LYS A 118 -3.48 -36.96 2.77
C LYS A 118 -4.58 -38.01 2.64
N LEU A 119 -5.85 -37.58 2.63
CA LEU A 119 -7.00 -38.46 2.42
C LEU A 119 -6.95 -39.11 1.04
N GLN A 120 -6.61 -38.37 -0.01
CA GLN A 120 -6.49 -38.91 -1.36
C GLN A 120 -5.38 -39.97 -1.45
N ASN A 121 -4.22 -39.71 -0.85
CA ASN A 121 -3.13 -40.69 -0.81
C ASN A 121 -3.53 -41.96 -0.03
N THR A 122 -4.21 -41.79 1.11
CA THR A 122 -4.71 -42.90 1.92
C THR A 122 -5.78 -43.71 1.17
N MET A 123 -6.67 -43.05 0.44
CA MET A 123 -7.71 -43.70 -0.35
C MET A 123 -7.12 -44.55 -1.48
N SER A 124 -6.07 -44.08 -2.14
CA SER A 124 -5.31 -44.86 -3.12
C SER A 124 -4.70 -46.12 -2.49
N SER A 125 -4.13 -46.00 -1.29
CA SER A 125 -3.57 -47.13 -0.54
C SER A 125 -4.64 -48.18 -0.19
N ILE A 126 -5.82 -47.74 0.26
CA ILE A 126 -6.96 -48.63 0.55
C ILE A 126 -7.42 -49.36 -0.71
N GLN A 127 -7.55 -48.65 -1.84
CA GLN A 127 -7.93 -49.27 -3.13
C GLN A 127 -6.93 -50.37 -3.53
N TYR A 128 -5.62 -50.12 -3.38
CA TYR A 128 -4.59 -51.12 -3.66
C TYR A 128 -4.75 -52.38 -2.80
N ILE A 129 -5.01 -52.23 -1.51
CA ILE A 129 -5.25 -53.36 -0.59
C ILE A 129 -6.48 -54.16 -1.03
N ILE A 130 -7.59 -53.49 -1.37
CA ILE A 130 -8.82 -54.15 -1.83
C ILE A 130 -8.57 -54.94 -3.13
N ILE A 131 -7.84 -54.36 -4.09
CA ILE A 131 -7.48 -55.05 -5.34
C ILE A 131 -6.66 -56.29 -5.03
N ARG A 132 -5.65 -56.18 -4.15
CA ARG A 132 -4.82 -57.32 -3.77
C ARG A 132 -5.64 -58.41 -3.07
N MET A 133 -6.56 -58.05 -2.18
CA MET A 133 -7.49 -58.98 -1.54
C MET A 133 -8.37 -59.72 -2.57
N ARG A 134 -8.94 -59.01 -3.54
CA ARG A 134 -9.73 -59.63 -4.62
C ARG A 134 -8.89 -60.61 -5.44
N THR A 135 -7.65 -60.25 -5.77
CA THR A 135 -6.72 -61.13 -6.49
C THR A 135 -6.37 -62.38 -5.69
N LEU A 136 -6.18 -62.26 -4.37
CA LEU A 136 -5.93 -63.42 -3.51
C LEU A 136 -7.15 -64.36 -3.47
N MET A 137 -8.36 -63.81 -3.33
CA MET A 137 -9.59 -64.60 -3.39
C MET A 137 -9.76 -65.32 -4.73
N ALA A 138 -9.50 -64.64 -5.86
CA ALA A 138 -9.54 -65.24 -7.18
C ALA A 138 -8.54 -66.40 -7.34
N ARG A 139 -7.34 -66.27 -6.77
CA ARG A 139 -6.34 -67.36 -6.75
C ARG A 139 -6.83 -68.56 -5.95
N ILE A 140 -7.44 -68.34 -4.79
CA ILE A 140 -8.01 -69.42 -3.97
C ILE A 140 -9.09 -70.19 -4.74
N VAL A 141 -10.02 -69.47 -5.38
CA VAL A 141 -11.06 -70.09 -6.21
C VAL A 141 -10.45 -70.83 -7.40
N GLY A 142 -9.43 -70.27 -8.05
CA GLY A 142 -8.72 -70.93 -9.15
C GLY A 142 -8.07 -72.25 -8.75
N VAL A 143 -7.42 -72.29 -7.58
CA VAL A 143 -6.83 -73.53 -7.03
C VAL A 143 -7.91 -74.54 -6.66
N MET A 144 -9.01 -74.10 -6.06
CA MET A 144 -10.12 -75.00 -5.73
C MET A 144 -10.75 -75.61 -6.99
N MET A 145 -10.91 -74.81 -8.05
CA MET A 145 -11.45 -75.25 -9.33
C MET A 145 -10.52 -76.25 -10.02
N SER A 146 -9.20 -76.05 -9.96
CA SER A 146 -8.25 -77.02 -10.52
C SER A 146 -8.32 -78.36 -9.78
N PHE A 147 -8.45 -78.35 -8.45
CA PHE A 147 -8.69 -79.58 -7.69
C PHE A 147 -9.97 -80.30 -8.12
N VAL A 148 -11.09 -79.58 -8.26
CA VAL A 148 -12.37 -80.16 -8.73
C VAL A 148 -12.22 -80.78 -10.12
N MET A 149 -11.56 -80.09 -11.04
CA MET A 149 -11.37 -80.58 -12.41
C MET A 149 -10.46 -81.83 -12.46
N ILE A 150 -9.44 -81.93 -11.60
CA ILE A 150 -8.61 -83.13 -11.46
C ILE A 150 -9.45 -84.33 -11.00
N PHE A 151 -10.31 -84.15 -9.98
CA PHE A 151 -11.19 -85.24 -9.54
C PHE A 151 -12.19 -85.65 -10.60
N TYR A 152 -12.82 -84.68 -11.26
CA TYR A 152 -13.78 -84.94 -12.34
C TYR A 152 -13.12 -85.69 -13.51
N THR A 153 -11.98 -85.21 -13.99
CA THR A 153 -11.23 -85.89 -15.07
C THR A 153 -10.71 -87.27 -14.67
N GLY A 154 -10.32 -87.47 -13.40
CA GLY A 154 -9.96 -88.78 -12.86
C GLY A 154 -11.11 -89.77 -12.89
N MET A 155 -12.33 -89.35 -12.53
CA MET A 155 -13.54 -90.18 -12.61
C MET A 155 -13.88 -90.56 -14.05
N GLU A 156 -13.91 -89.60 -14.97
CA GLU A 156 -14.19 -89.83 -16.39
C GLU A 156 -13.14 -90.75 -17.04
N THR A 157 -11.86 -90.59 -16.68
CA THR A 157 -10.78 -91.47 -17.14
C THR A 157 -10.96 -92.89 -16.60
N GLY A 158 -11.34 -93.05 -15.33
CA GLY A 158 -11.62 -94.36 -14.73
C GLY A 158 -12.77 -95.09 -15.43
N GLN A 159 -13.87 -94.39 -15.72
CA GLN A 159 -14.97 -94.95 -16.51
C GLN A 159 -14.53 -95.28 -17.95
N SER A 160 -13.70 -94.44 -18.55
CA SER A 160 -13.18 -94.65 -19.91
C SER A 160 -12.24 -95.87 -20.00
N VAL A 161 -11.45 -96.15 -18.97
CA VAL A 161 -10.57 -97.34 -18.92
C VAL A 161 -11.41 -98.61 -18.79
N ILE A 162 -12.43 -98.62 -17.93
CA ILE A 162 -13.35 -99.77 -17.74
C ILE A 162 -14.13 -100.07 -19.02
N ASN A 163 -14.64 -99.04 -19.69
CA ASN A 163 -15.39 -99.19 -20.93
C ASN A 163 -14.50 -99.37 -22.17
N GLY A 164 -13.19 -99.13 -22.04
CA GLY A 164 -12.21 -99.19 -23.11
C GLY A 164 -11.82 -100.62 -23.51
N PRO A 165 -11.20 -100.77 -24.70
CA PRO A 165 -10.78 -102.07 -25.21
C PRO A 165 -9.71 -102.73 -24.33
N ILE A 166 -8.90 -101.93 -23.61
CA ILE A 166 -7.77 -102.38 -22.79
C ILE A 166 -8.24 -103.23 -21.58
N TYR A 167 -9.25 -102.80 -20.84
CA TYR A 167 -9.78 -103.57 -19.70
C TYR A 167 -10.40 -104.89 -20.15
N LYS A 168 -11.15 -104.88 -21.25
CA LYS A 168 -11.78 -106.08 -21.83
C LYS A 168 -10.75 -107.10 -22.33
N THR A 169 -9.60 -106.66 -22.86
CA THR A 169 -8.52 -107.57 -23.24
C THR A 169 -7.79 -108.17 -22.03
N PHE A 170 -7.72 -107.44 -20.92
CA PHE A 170 -7.07 -107.92 -19.69
C PHE A 170 -7.97 -108.86 -18.87
N SER A 171 -9.29 -108.70 -18.93
CA SER A 171 -10.25 -109.60 -18.28
C SER A 171 -10.60 -110.85 -19.10
N ALA A 172 -10.09 -110.95 -20.34
CA ALA A 172 -10.28 -112.09 -21.23
C ALA A 172 -9.05 -113.03 -21.29
N LEU A 173 -7.97 -112.67 -20.59
CA LEU A 173 -6.79 -113.50 -20.34
C LEU A 173 -6.93 -114.17 -18.97
#